data_AF-A0A7C2SIU5-F1
#
_entry.id   AF-A0A7C2SIU5-F1
#
_cell.length_a   1.000
_cell.length_b   1.000
_cell.length_c   1.000
_cell.angle_alpha   90.00
_cell.angle_beta   90.00
_cell.angle_gamma   90.00
#
_symmetry.space_group_name_H-M   'P 1'
#
loop_
_entity.id
_entity.type
_entity.pdbx_description
1 polymer ?
#
loop_
_entity_poly.entity_id
_entity_poly.type
_entity_poly.pdbx_seq_one_letter_code
_entity_poly.pdbx_strand_id
1 'polypeptide(L)'
;SIPQNPELFVDTPEAKEILASKEAELVSVRSWPEFIGKVSGYNYIEKKGRIPGAVFGNCGSDAYHMENYRNLDHTTREFHEIEQNWKDVGITSDKHLAFYCGTGWRGSEAFFNAWLMGYPKVSVYDGGWFEWSNDPNNPYETGLPENSERYKEIIDIYEK
;
A
#
# COMPACT_ATOMS: atom_id res chain seq x y z
N SER A 1 16.32 4.93 22.05
CA SER A 1 15.09 5.07 22.85
C SER A 1 14.13 3.98 22.40
N ILE A 2 13.30 3.44 23.31
CA ILE A 2 12.21 2.53 22.92
C ILE A 2 11.02 3.43 22.51
N PRO A 3 10.41 3.22 21.33
CA PRO A 3 9.25 4.01 20.91
C PRO A 3 8.08 3.77 21.89
N GLN A 4 7.30 4.81 22.18
CA GLN A 4 6.14 4.71 23.07
C GLN A 4 4.95 3.97 22.43
N ASN A 5 4.85 4.01 21.10
CA ASN A 5 3.81 3.34 20.31
C ASN A 5 4.47 2.42 19.27
N PRO A 6 5.11 1.31 19.69
CA PRO A 6 5.79 0.39 18.78
C PRO A 6 4.84 -0.25 17.77
N GLU A 7 3.56 -0.42 18.11
CA GLU A 7 2.53 -1.04 17.28
C GLU A 7 2.20 -0.27 16.00
N LEU A 8 2.60 0.99 15.89
CA LEU A 8 2.41 1.79 14.68
C LEU A 8 3.44 1.44 13.59
N PHE A 9 4.47 0.67 13.93
CA PHE A 9 5.52 0.22 13.02
C PHE A 9 5.45 -1.28 12.85
N VAL A 10 5.63 -1.72 11.61
CA VAL A 10 5.72 -3.13 11.22
C VAL A 10 7.07 -3.33 10.54
N ASP A 11 7.77 -4.41 10.88
CA ASP A 11 9.00 -4.83 10.20
C ASP A 11 8.75 -5.94 9.16
N THR A 12 9.79 -6.37 8.44
CA THR A 12 9.64 -7.39 7.38
C THR A 12 9.13 -8.75 7.92
N PRO A 13 9.65 -9.30 9.05
CA PRO A 13 9.05 -10.47 9.69
C PRO A 13 7.55 -10.32 9.98
N GLU A 14 7.12 -9.23 10.64
CA GLU A 14 5.71 -8.99 10.95
C GLU A 14 4.86 -8.80 9.69
N ALA A 15 5.39 -8.14 8.65
CA ALA A 15 4.71 -8.02 7.35
C ALA A 15 4.43 -9.41 6.72
N LYS A 16 5.30 -10.39 6.91
CA LYS A 16 5.07 -11.77 6.45
C LYS A 16 3.97 -12.46 7.26
N GLU A 17 3.87 -12.19 8.56
CA GLU A 17 2.78 -12.70 9.39
C GLU A 17 1.43 -12.10 8.99
N ILE A 18 1.41 -10.79 8.67
CA ILE A 18 0.22 -10.11 8.12
C ILE A 18 -0.25 -10.78 6.83
N LEU A 19 0.67 -11.08 5.90
CA LEU A 19 0.33 -11.77 4.63
C LEU A 19 -0.21 -13.19 4.85
N ALA A 20 0.12 -13.85 5.96
CA ALA A 20 -0.38 -15.17 6.30
C ALA A 20 -1.73 -15.15 7.05
N SER A 21 -2.17 -13.97 7.51
CA SER A 21 -3.38 -13.79 8.30
C SER A 21 -4.60 -13.49 7.43
N LYS A 22 -5.78 -13.92 7.88
CA LYS A 22 -7.07 -13.50 7.30
C LYS A 22 -7.65 -12.24 7.95
N GLU A 23 -7.10 -11.86 9.09
CA GLU A 23 -7.56 -10.74 9.93
C GLU A 23 -6.71 -9.48 9.72
N ALA A 24 -5.79 -9.51 8.74
CA ALA A 24 -4.87 -8.42 8.44
C ALA A 24 -4.65 -8.28 6.93
N GLU A 25 -4.24 -7.09 6.49
CA GLU A 25 -3.90 -6.80 5.11
C GLU A 25 -2.64 -5.94 5.04
N LEU A 26 -1.73 -6.32 4.14
CA LEU A 26 -0.61 -5.48 3.75
C LEU A 26 -1.03 -4.61 2.56
N VAL A 27 -1.05 -3.29 2.72
CA VAL A 27 -1.64 -2.36 1.75
C VAL A 27 -0.54 -1.62 0.98
N SER A 28 -0.47 -1.88 -0.32
CA SER A 28 0.47 -1.25 -1.25
C SER A 28 -0.04 0.11 -1.72
N VAL A 29 0.47 1.18 -1.11
CA VAL A 29 0.18 2.58 -1.46
C VAL A 29 1.18 3.04 -2.53
N ARG A 30 1.15 2.33 -3.66
CA ARG A 30 2.01 2.58 -4.83
C ARG A 30 1.16 2.97 -6.04
N SER A 31 1.79 3.42 -7.12
CA SER A 31 1.11 3.66 -8.39
C SER A 31 0.80 2.33 -9.10
N TRP A 32 -0.13 2.33 -10.04
CA TRP A 32 -0.46 1.11 -10.79
C TRP A 32 0.76 0.55 -11.56
N PRO A 33 1.55 1.36 -12.31
CA PRO A 33 2.75 0.88 -13.00
C PRO A 33 3.79 0.25 -12.07
N GLU A 34 3.89 0.73 -10.83
CA GLU A 34 4.71 0.12 -9.78
C GLU A 34 4.16 -1.24 -9.34
N PHE A 35 2.86 -1.33 -9.09
CA PHE A 35 2.20 -2.52 -8.57
C PHE A 35 2.23 -3.71 -9.54
N ILE A 36 2.14 -3.44 -10.85
CA ILE A 36 2.28 -4.48 -11.87
C ILE A 36 3.73 -4.70 -12.34
N GLY A 37 4.70 -3.97 -11.76
CA GLY A 37 6.12 -4.14 -12.04
C GLY A 37 6.61 -3.60 -13.38
N LYS A 38 5.92 -2.65 -14.01
CA LYS A 38 6.43 -1.93 -15.20
C LYS A 38 7.62 -1.04 -14.83
N VAL A 39 7.55 -0.40 -13.66
CA VAL A 39 8.59 0.46 -13.09
C VAL A 39 8.79 0.15 -11.61
N SER A 40 9.94 0.50 -11.04
CA SER A 40 10.15 0.44 -9.59
C SER A 40 9.53 1.64 -8.87
N GLY A 41 9.44 2.78 -9.58
CA GLY A 41 9.00 4.09 -9.07
C GLY A 41 10.14 5.01 -8.68
N TYR A 42 11.37 4.48 -8.54
CA TYR A 42 12.50 5.19 -7.95
C TYR A 42 13.77 4.95 -8.76
N ASN A 43 14.61 5.97 -8.89
CA ASN A 43 15.91 5.85 -9.59
C ASN A 43 16.96 5.04 -8.80
N TYR A 44 16.72 4.79 -7.51
CA TYR A 44 17.61 4.05 -6.61
C TYR A 44 17.10 2.64 -6.26
N ILE A 45 15.93 2.24 -6.76
CA ILE A 45 15.39 0.88 -6.59
C ILE A 45 15.39 0.19 -7.94
N GLU A 46 16.22 -0.84 -8.11
CA GLU A 46 16.35 -1.53 -9.39
C GLU A 46 15.20 -2.53 -9.63
N LYS A 47 14.82 -3.30 -8.60
CA LYS A 47 13.80 -4.35 -8.74
C LYS A 47 12.41 -3.78 -8.97
N LYS A 48 11.68 -4.40 -9.90
CA LYS A 48 10.31 -4.05 -10.29
C LYS A 48 9.37 -5.19 -9.97
N GLY A 49 8.23 -4.88 -9.37
CA GLY A 49 7.22 -5.86 -8.95
C GLY A 49 6.50 -5.41 -7.69
N ARG A 50 5.74 -6.34 -7.13
CA ARG A 50 4.98 -6.16 -5.88
C ARG A 50 5.24 -7.30 -4.90
N ILE A 51 4.89 -7.04 -3.65
CA ILE A 51 4.81 -8.05 -2.59
C ILE A 51 3.58 -8.92 -2.87
N PRO A 52 3.73 -10.25 -3.02
CA PRO A 52 2.61 -11.16 -3.26
C PRO A 52 1.59 -11.10 -2.12
N GLY A 53 0.30 -11.14 -2.45
CA GLY A 53 -0.79 -11.05 -1.46
C GLY A 53 -1.12 -9.64 -0.97
N ALA A 54 -0.27 -8.64 -1.22
CA ALA A 54 -0.57 -7.26 -0.85
C ALA A 54 -1.76 -6.70 -1.64
N VAL A 55 -2.62 -5.95 -0.96
CA VAL A 55 -3.77 -5.27 -1.56
C VAL A 55 -3.34 -3.93 -2.14
N PHE A 56 -3.81 -3.60 -3.35
CA PHE A 56 -3.46 -2.33 -3.99
C PHE A 56 -4.27 -1.16 -3.41
N GLY A 57 -3.61 -0.26 -2.68
CA GLY A 57 -4.21 0.94 -2.10
C GLY A 57 -4.15 2.19 -2.99
N ASN A 58 -3.57 2.09 -4.19
CA ASN A 58 -3.58 3.10 -5.26
C ASN A 58 -3.25 4.55 -4.83
N CYS A 59 -1.96 4.92 -4.79
CA CYS A 59 -1.58 6.30 -4.43
C CYS A 59 -2.07 7.36 -5.42
N GLY A 60 -2.02 7.05 -6.72
CA GLY A 60 -2.17 8.03 -7.78
C GLY A 60 -1.24 7.75 -8.95
N SER A 61 -0.76 8.82 -9.58
CA SER A 61 -0.07 8.74 -10.88
C SER A 61 1.32 8.10 -10.82
N ASP A 62 2.11 8.39 -9.79
CA ASP A 62 3.50 7.93 -9.67
C ASP A 62 4.00 7.80 -8.21
N ALA A 63 5.32 7.69 -8.04
CA ALA A 63 5.97 7.49 -6.75
C ALA A 63 5.92 8.69 -5.78
N TYR A 64 5.54 9.87 -6.27
CA TYR A 64 5.65 11.15 -5.58
C TYR A 64 4.32 11.90 -5.49
N HIS A 65 3.24 11.35 -6.05
CA HIS A 65 1.91 11.94 -6.00
C HIS A 65 0.89 11.05 -5.28
N MET A 66 -0.12 11.70 -4.70
CA MET A 66 -1.15 11.12 -3.82
C MET A 66 -2.55 11.61 -4.24
N GLU A 67 -2.83 11.75 -5.54
CA GLU A 67 -4.08 12.31 -6.06
C GLU A 67 -5.33 11.56 -5.58
N ASN A 68 -5.21 10.26 -5.30
CA ASN A 68 -6.34 9.49 -4.78
C ASN A 68 -6.64 9.75 -3.30
N TYR A 69 -5.74 10.44 -2.59
CA TYR A 69 -5.82 10.76 -1.16
C TYR A 69 -5.92 12.27 -0.90
N ARG A 70 -5.86 13.11 -1.94
CA ARG A 70 -5.83 14.56 -1.81
C ARG A 70 -6.82 15.25 -2.75
N ASN A 71 -7.33 16.38 -2.31
CA ASN A 71 -8.00 17.34 -3.19
C ASN A 71 -6.97 18.10 -4.04
N LEU A 72 -7.44 18.88 -5.02
CA LEU A 72 -6.58 19.70 -5.88
C LEU A 72 -5.78 20.76 -5.12
N ASP A 73 -6.26 21.21 -3.96
CA ASP A 73 -5.57 22.14 -3.06
C ASP A 73 -4.62 21.43 -2.06
N HIS A 74 -4.40 20.13 -2.24
CA HIS A 74 -3.55 19.26 -1.42
C HIS A 74 -4.04 19.01 0.01
N THR A 75 -5.25 19.43 0.37
CA THR A 75 -5.91 18.93 1.58
C THR A 75 -6.23 17.45 1.42
N THR A 76 -6.44 16.73 2.53
CA THR A 76 -6.89 15.34 2.48
C THR A 76 -8.21 15.27 1.72
N ARG A 77 -8.34 14.27 0.85
CA ARG A 77 -9.59 13.96 0.18
C ARG A 77 -10.69 13.71 1.23
N GLU A 78 -11.94 13.97 0.84
CA GLU A 78 -13.09 13.66 1.69
C GLU A 78 -13.01 12.20 2.14
N PHE A 79 -13.19 11.96 3.44
CA PHE A 79 -12.80 10.70 4.05
C PHE A 79 -13.76 9.56 3.68
N HIS A 80 -15.04 9.83 3.41
CA HIS A 80 -15.97 8.82 2.89
C HIS A 80 -15.56 8.34 1.49
N GLU A 81 -15.01 9.21 0.64
CA GLU A 81 -14.47 8.80 -0.66
C GLU A 81 -13.24 7.89 -0.52
N ILE A 82 -12.31 8.20 0.40
CA ILE A 82 -11.15 7.33 0.67
C ILE A 82 -11.63 5.98 1.22
N GLU A 83 -12.52 6.01 2.21
CA GLU A 83 -13.09 4.81 2.82
C GLU A 83 -13.81 3.93 1.78
N GLN A 84 -14.57 4.52 0.85
CA GLN A 84 -15.27 3.78 -0.19
C GLN A 84 -14.28 3.11 -1.16
N ASN A 85 -13.28 3.85 -1.66
CA ASN A 85 -12.24 3.29 -2.54
C ASN A 85 -11.51 2.11 -1.88
N TRP A 86 -11.25 2.21 -0.57
CA TRP A 86 -10.69 1.14 0.22
C TRP A 86 -11.65 -0.04 0.42
N LYS A 87 -12.94 0.18 0.61
CA LYS A 87 -13.96 -0.89 0.72
C LYS A 87 -14.16 -1.66 -0.58
N ASP A 88 -14.18 -0.99 -1.72
CA ASP A 88 -14.24 -1.63 -3.05
C ASP A 88 -13.00 -2.50 -3.28
N VAL A 89 -11.89 -2.00 -2.75
CA VAL A 89 -10.72 -2.72 -2.33
C VAL A 89 -11.05 -3.99 -1.57
N GLY A 90 -11.55 -3.88 -0.35
CA GLY A 90 -11.48 -4.91 0.70
C GLY A 90 -10.44 -4.56 1.79
N ILE A 91 -10.01 -3.29 1.80
CA ILE A 91 -9.28 -2.61 2.87
C ILE A 91 -10.35 -2.05 3.83
N THR A 92 -10.53 -2.70 4.97
CA THR A 92 -11.64 -2.42 5.88
C THR A 92 -11.17 -2.33 7.33
N SER A 93 -11.88 -1.54 8.15
CA SER A 93 -11.47 -1.20 9.52
C SER A 93 -11.56 -2.34 10.53
N ASP A 94 -12.21 -3.45 10.16
CA ASP A 94 -12.30 -4.67 10.97
C ASP A 94 -10.99 -5.49 10.97
N LYS A 95 -10.10 -5.22 10.01
CA LYS A 95 -8.78 -5.86 9.88
C LYS A 95 -7.66 -5.00 10.46
N HIS A 96 -6.51 -5.61 10.72
CA HIS A 96 -5.26 -4.86 10.90
C HIS A 96 -4.69 -4.47 9.53
N LEU A 97 -4.51 -3.17 9.30
CA LEU A 97 -3.96 -2.64 8.05
C LEU A 97 -2.54 -2.14 8.25
N ALA A 98 -1.58 -2.74 7.56
CA ALA A 98 -0.21 -2.22 7.48
C ALA A 98 0.02 -1.58 6.11
N PHE A 99 0.17 -0.25 6.08
CA PHE A 99 0.39 0.50 4.86
C PHE A 99 1.88 0.55 4.51
N TYR A 100 2.21 0.43 3.23
CA TYR A 100 3.59 0.56 2.75
C TYR A 100 3.65 1.16 1.35
N CYS A 101 4.85 1.56 0.92
CA CYS A 101 5.11 1.96 -0.46
C CYS A 101 6.51 1.53 -0.91
N GLY A 102 7.31 2.41 -1.52
CA GLY A 102 8.74 2.16 -1.75
C GLY A 102 9.53 2.12 -0.45
N THR A 103 9.44 3.22 0.33
CA THR A 103 10.25 3.50 1.53
C THR A 103 9.46 4.25 2.61
N GLY A 104 8.17 3.91 2.77
CA GLY A 104 7.33 4.40 3.88
C GLY A 104 6.58 5.74 3.69
N TRP A 105 6.98 6.64 2.78
CA TRP A 105 6.39 7.99 2.66
C TRP A 105 4.88 7.99 2.36
N ARG A 106 4.48 7.43 1.21
CA ARG A 106 3.06 7.34 0.80
C ARG A 106 2.27 6.42 1.73
N GLY A 107 2.91 5.35 2.22
CA GLY A 107 2.34 4.46 3.23
C GLY A 107 1.95 5.21 4.51
N SER A 108 2.80 6.14 4.98
CA SER A 108 2.54 6.96 6.17
C SER A 108 1.37 7.91 5.98
N GLU A 109 1.20 8.50 4.79
CA GLU A 109 0.06 9.37 4.52
C GLU A 109 -1.27 8.60 4.45
N ALA A 110 -1.29 7.42 3.83
CA ALA A 110 -2.47 6.56 3.86
C ALA A 110 -2.80 6.08 5.29
N PHE A 111 -1.77 5.68 6.05
CA PHE A 111 -1.90 5.37 7.47
C PHE A 111 -2.51 6.55 8.24
N PHE A 112 -2.05 7.78 8.02
CA PHE A 112 -2.56 8.96 8.72
C PHE A 112 -4.03 9.23 8.40
N ASN A 113 -4.46 9.02 7.14
CA ASN A 113 -5.87 9.08 6.78
C ASN A 113 -6.70 8.05 7.56
N ALA A 114 -6.25 6.79 7.63
CA ALA A 114 -6.96 5.75 8.40
C ALA A 114 -7.00 6.07 9.90
N TRP A 115 -5.91 6.60 10.43
CA TRP A 115 -5.82 7.04 11.82
C TRP A 115 -6.80 8.19 12.13
N LEU A 116 -6.91 9.19 11.24
CA LEU A 116 -7.90 10.27 11.36
C LEU A 116 -9.35 9.77 11.29
N MET A 117 -9.61 8.72 10.51
CA MET A 117 -10.91 8.04 10.46
C MET A 117 -11.20 7.19 11.71
N GLY A 118 -10.24 7.04 12.62
CA GLY A 118 -10.40 6.26 13.86
C GLY A 118 -10.30 4.75 13.65
N TYR A 119 -9.61 4.28 12.60
CA TYR A 119 -9.41 2.84 12.39
C TYR A 119 -8.59 2.26 13.56
N PRO A 120 -9.03 1.15 14.18
CA PRO A 120 -8.51 0.71 15.47
C PRO A 120 -7.15 0.02 15.39
N LYS A 121 -6.77 -0.50 14.21
CA LYS A 121 -5.56 -1.32 13.99
C LYS A 121 -4.90 -0.91 12.69
N VAL A 122 -4.05 0.11 12.76
CA VAL A 122 -3.32 0.62 11.60
C VAL A 122 -1.84 0.77 11.94
N SER A 123 -0.98 0.46 11.00
CA SER A 123 0.48 0.55 11.14
C SER A 123 1.12 0.91 9.80
N VAL A 124 2.42 1.22 9.81
CA VAL A 124 3.24 1.40 8.62
C VAL A 124 4.30 0.31 8.57
N TYR A 125 4.36 -0.44 7.47
CA TYR A 125 5.52 -1.26 7.14
C TYR A 125 6.57 -0.36 6.47
N ASP A 126 7.55 0.09 7.26
CA ASP A 126 8.52 1.14 6.89
C ASP A 126 9.46 0.68 5.76
N GLY A 127 9.96 -0.56 5.87
CA GLY A 127 10.87 -1.16 4.89
C GLY A 127 10.33 -1.18 3.46
N GLY A 128 9.02 -1.39 3.34
CA GLY A 128 8.27 -1.36 2.09
C GLY A 128 8.87 -2.25 0.99
N TRP A 129 8.64 -1.86 -0.26
CA TRP A 129 9.18 -2.58 -1.41
C TRP A 129 10.71 -2.57 -1.44
N PHE A 130 11.35 -1.50 -0.95
CA PHE A 130 12.81 -1.40 -0.96
C PHE A 130 13.46 -2.51 -0.14
N GLU A 131 13.10 -2.64 1.14
CA GLU A 131 13.63 -3.69 2.00
C GLU A 131 13.22 -5.08 1.52
N TRP A 132 11.92 -5.27 1.21
CA TRP A 132 11.41 -6.55 0.74
C TRP A 132 12.18 -7.06 -0.48
N SER A 133 12.41 -6.20 -1.46
CA SER A 133 13.05 -6.56 -2.73
C SER A 133 14.58 -6.75 -2.59
N ASN A 134 15.22 -6.21 -1.56
CA ASN A 134 16.65 -6.40 -1.32
C ASN A 134 17.00 -7.81 -0.84
N ASP A 135 16.08 -8.53 -0.21
CA ASP A 135 16.26 -9.96 0.09
C ASP A 135 15.90 -10.82 -1.13
N PRO A 136 16.84 -11.55 -1.75
CA PRO A 136 16.54 -12.40 -2.90
C PRO A 136 15.65 -13.61 -2.59
N ASN A 137 15.47 -13.96 -1.30
CA ASN A 137 14.60 -15.06 -0.90
C ASN A 137 13.13 -14.63 -0.75
N ASN A 138 12.85 -13.34 -0.72
CA ASN A 138 11.48 -12.84 -0.68
C ASN A 138 10.82 -13.00 -2.07
N PRO A 139 9.61 -13.59 -2.13
CA PRO A 139 8.91 -13.74 -3.39
C PRO A 139 8.41 -12.38 -3.89
N TYR A 140 8.23 -12.26 -5.21
CA TYR A 140 7.62 -11.10 -5.81
C TYR A 140 6.82 -11.48 -7.06
N GLU A 141 5.86 -10.64 -7.41
CA GLU A 141 5.03 -10.80 -8.60
C GLU A 141 5.14 -9.59 -9.54
N THR A 142 4.82 -9.82 -10.81
CA THR A 142 4.69 -8.79 -11.87
C THR A 142 3.45 -9.09 -12.71
N GLY A 143 3.08 -8.16 -13.60
CA GLY A 143 1.88 -8.28 -14.43
C GLY A 143 0.59 -8.04 -13.63
N LEU A 144 -0.54 -8.36 -14.24
CA LEU A 144 -1.84 -8.25 -13.58
C LEU A 144 -1.91 -9.23 -12.38
N PRO A 145 -2.52 -8.82 -11.26
CA PRO A 145 -2.72 -9.71 -10.11
C PRO A 145 -3.72 -10.82 -10.46
N GLU A 146 -3.59 -12.00 -9.83
CA GLU A 146 -4.47 -13.15 -10.08
C GLU A 146 -5.96 -12.85 -9.83
N ASN A 147 -6.26 -11.96 -8.87
CA ASN A 147 -7.61 -11.45 -8.60
C ASN A 147 -7.86 -10.12 -9.32
N SER A 148 -7.57 -10.05 -10.62
CA SER A 148 -7.62 -8.82 -11.43
C SER A 148 -8.99 -8.15 -11.44
N GLU A 149 -10.05 -8.92 -11.25
CA GLU A 149 -11.45 -8.51 -11.27
C GLU A 149 -11.73 -7.48 -10.18
N ARG A 150 -11.04 -7.58 -9.04
CA ARG A 150 -11.04 -6.59 -7.95
C ARG A 150 -10.57 -5.21 -8.41
N TYR A 151 -9.77 -5.16 -9.47
CA TYR A 151 -9.14 -3.94 -9.99
C TYR A 151 -9.62 -3.61 -11.40
N LYS A 152 -10.76 -4.14 -11.83
CA LYS A 152 -11.26 -3.99 -13.21
C LYS A 152 -11.33 -2.53 -13.65
N GLU A 153 -11.87 -1.65 -12.81
CA GLU A 153 -11.97 -0.22 -13.12
C GLU A 153 -10.60 0.44 -13.28
N ILE A 154 -9.62 0.04 -12.47
CA ILE A 154 -8.23 0.53 -12.54
C ILE A 154 -7.57 0.01 -13.82
N ILE A 155 -7.75 -1.28 -14.16
CA ILE A 155 -7.23 -1.88 -15.39
C ILE A 155 -7.80 -1.15 -16.62
N ASP A 156 -9.09 -0.86 -16.63
CA ASP A 156 -9.76 -0.14 -17.73
C ASP A 156 -9.25 1.30 -17.92
N ILE A 157 -8.64 1.89 -16.89
CA ILE A 157 -8.00 3.22 -16.95
C ILE A 157 -6.55 3.12 -17.46
N TYR A 158 -5.78 2.15 -16.97
CA TYR A 158 -4.32 2.12 -17.17
C TYR A 158 -3.82 1.20 -18.30
N GLU A 159 -4.62 0.24 -18.76
CA GLU A 159 -4.19 -0.80 -19.71
C GLU A 159 -4.93 -0.73 -21.07
N LYS A 160 -5.56 0.41 -21.40
CA LYS A 160 -6.04 0.73 -22.75
C LYS A 160 -4.94 1.35 -23.61
#